data_AF-A0A814AQD6-F1
#
_entry.id   AF-A0A814AQD6-F1
#
_cell.length_a   1.000
_cell.length_b   1.000
_cell.length_c   1.000
_cell.angle_alpha   90.00
_cell.angle_beta   90.00
_cell.angle_gamma   90.00
#
_symmetry.space_group_name_H-M   'P 1'
#
loop_
_entity.id
_entity.type
_entity.pdbx_description
1 polymer ?
#
loop_
_entity_poly.entity_id
_entity_poly.type
_entity_poly.pdbx_seq_one_letter_code
_entity_poly.pdbx_strand_id
1 'polypeptide(L)'
;MNILEISSSLWMILCSICGVTCAIVFIIIVVFHRESHTSNIMLAFNSAVAGLIINITCGCQAIYQLTSDENDRLCSFRGFLLHAGCGLLYHTICIHALHRLFVVVFATRRYLQSKQVIVSITIFQWLISATFGIPALVLGRIVYQPGSRICQVDFYNHAS
;
A
#
# COMPACT_ATOMS: atom_id res chain seq x y z
N MET A 1 8.91 1.46 -26.56
CA MET A 1 7.75 1.62 -25.66
C MET A 1 6.50 1.43 -26.48
N ASN A 2 5.71 0.42 -26.15
CA ASN A 2 4.50 0.09 -26.92
C ASN A 2 3.35 1.05 -26.55
N ILE A 3 2.40 1.27 -27.46
CA ILE A 3 1.21 2.13 -27.22
C ILE A 3 0.47 1.68 -25.93
N LEU A 4 0.41 0.37 -25.69
CA LEU A 4 -0.20 -0.20 -24.49
C LEU A 4 0.50 0.26 -23.20
N GLU A 5 1.84 0.29 -23.16
CA GLU A 5 2.63 0.70 -21.98
C GLU A 5 2.45 2.19 -21.68
N ILE A 6 2.37 3.02 -22.72
CA ILE A 6 2.10 4.45 -22.58
C ILE A 6 0.71 4.64 -21.98
N SER A 7 -0.28 3.95 -22.55
CA SER A 7 -1.66 4.04 -22.08
C SER A 7 -1.81 3.58 -20.62
N SER A 8 -1.18 2.47 -20.23
CA SER A 8 -1.24 1.97 -18.85
C SER A 8 -0.57 2.91 -17.86
N SER A 9 0.55 3.52 -18.26
CA SER A 9 1.27 4.49 -17.41
C SER A 9 0.44 5.76 -17.19
N LEU A 10 -0.20 6.27 -18.25
CA LEU A 10 -1.11 7.43 -18.15
C LEU A 10 -2.30 7.15 -17.24
N TRP A 11 -2.95 5.98 -17.39
CA TRP A 11 -4.02 5.56 -16.49
C TRP A 11 -3.55 5.45 -15.04
N MET A 12 -2.37 4.86 -14.81
CA MET A 12 -1.79 4.74 -13.48
C MET A 12 -1.53 6.10 -12.83
N ILE A 13 -1.06 7.09 -13.59
CA ILE A 13 -0.89 8.48 -13.11
C ILE A 13 -2.24 9.09 -12.73
N LEU A 14 -3.24 9.00 -13.60
CA LEU A 14 -4.57 9.57 -13.34
C LEU A 14 -5.22 8.94 -12.11
N CYS A 15 -5.16 7.61 -11.98
CA CYS A 15 -5.66 6.90 -10.81
C CYS A 15 -4.89 7.30 -9.54
N SER A 16 -3.58 7.45 -9.62
CA SER A 16 -2.74 7.85 -8.49
C SER A 16 -3.07 9.26 -8.00
N ILE A 17 -3.24 10.22 -8.92
CA ILE A 17 -3.62 11.61 -8.57
C ILE A 17 -5.00 11.65 -7.91
N CYS A 18 -5.96 10.95 -8.49
CA CYS A 18 -7.31 10.83 -7.93
C CYS A 18 -7.27 10.21 -6.52
N GLY A 19 -6.56 9.08 -6.38
CA GLY A 19 -6.40 8.37 -5.11
C GLY A 19 -5.72 9.20 -4.03
N VAL A 20 -4.63 9.91 -4.36
CA VAL A 20 -3.96 10.84 -3.44
C VAL A 20 -4.90 11.96 -3.00
N THR A 21 -5.62 12.58 -3.94
CA THR A 21 -6.54 13.67 -3.64
C THR A 21 -7.66 13.22 -2.71
N CYS A 22 -8.31 12.08 -3.02
CA CYS A 22 -9.35 11.51 -2.18
C CYS A 22 -8.83 11.13 -0.79
N ALA A 23 -7.65 10.53 -0.69
CA ALA A 23 -7.04 10.14 0.58
C ALA A 23 -6.72 11.36 1.45
N ILE A 24 -6.14 12.43 0.87
CA ILE A 24 -5.84 13.67 1.59
C ILE A 24 -7.12 14.33 2.10
N VAL A 25 -8.15 14.47 1.25
CA VAL A 25 -9.43 15.04 1.66
C VAL A 25 -10.04 14.24 2.81
N PHE A 26 -10.04 12.91 2.72
CA PHE A 26 -10.55 12.05 3.78
C PHE A 26 -9.76 12.19 5.09
N ILE A 27 -8.43 12.20 5.02
CA ILE A 27 -7.54 12.39 6.18
C ILE A 27 -7.83 13.73 6.86
N ILE A 28 -7.96 14.82 6.09
CA ILE A 28 -8.31 16.15 6.58
C ILE A 28 -9.65 16.10 7.33
N ILE A 29 -10.70 15.54 6.72
CA ILE A 29 -12.03 15.44 7.35
C ILE A 29 -11.96 14.73 8.70
N VAL A 30 -11.28 13.57 8.76
CA VAL A 30 -11.17 12.78 10.00
C VAL A 30 -10.35 13.51 11.08
N VAL A 31 -9.30 14.23 10.70
CA VAL A 31 -8.47 14.98 11.65
C VAL A 31 -9.23 16.16 12.25
N PHE A 32 -10.00 16.90 11.44
CA PHE A 32 -10.73 18.08 11.92
C PHE A 32 -12.05 17.74 12.63
N HIS A 33 -12.75 16.65 12.26
CA HIS A 33 -14.01 16.26 12.90
C HIS A 33 -13.82 15.18 13.97
N ARG A 34 -13.50 15.61 15.21
CA ARG A 34 -13.31 14.70 16.36
C ARG A 34 -14.52 13.82 16.69
N GLU A 35 -15.74 14.29 16.46
CA GLU A 35 -16.96 13.51 16.71
C GLU A 35 -17.08 12.27 15.83
N SER A 36 -16.32 12.23 14.73
CA SER A 36 -16.28 11.11 13.79
C SER A 36 -15.35 9.96 14.24
N HIS A 37 -14.68 10.05 15.40
CA HIS A 37 -13.64 9.09 15.82
C HIS A 37 -14.22 7.76 16.35
N THR A 38 -14.98 7.08 15.51
CA THR A 38 -15.47 5.71 15.71
C THR A 38 -14.41 4.69 15.28
N SER A 39 -14.50 3.46 15.79
CA SER A 39 -13.61 2.36 15.43
C SER A 39 -13.55 2.11 13.91
N ASN A 40 -14.68 2.18 13.22
CA ASN A 40 -14.75 2.03 11.77
C ASN A 40 -14.02 3.15 11.03
N ILE A 41 -14.15 4.39 11.50
CA ILE A 41 -13.50 5.55 10.88
C ILE A 41 -11.99 5.52 11.13
N MET A 42 -11.53 5.03 12.28
CA MET A 42 -10.10 4.79 12.52
C MET A 42 -9.51 3.73 11.56
N LEU A 43 -10.26 2.66 11.28
CA LEU A 43 -9.84 1.65 10.31
C LEU A 43 -9.87 2.19 8.87
N ALA A 44 -10.87 3.00 8.52
CA ALA A 44 -10.91 3.68 7.23
C ALA A 44 -9.76 4.69 7.08
N PHE A 45 -9.39 5.38 8.17
CA PHE A 45 -8.22 6.25 8.22
C PHE A 45 -6.93 5.49 7.97
N ASN A 46 -6.75 4.32 8.59
CA ASN A 46 -5.62 3.44 8.31
C ASN A 46 -5.56 3.05 6.81
N SER A 47 -6.70 2.67 6.22
CA SER A 47 -6.79 2.38 4.79
C SER A 47 -6.43 3.58 3.92
N ALA A 48 -6.85 4.79 4.29
CA ALA A 48 -6.56 6.01 3.55
C ALA A 48 -5.06 6.35 3.61
N VAL A 49 -4.42 6.17 4.77
CA VAL A 49 -2.96 6.38 4.91
C VAL A 49 -2.18 5.34 4.11
N ALA A 50 -2.54 4.07 4.18
CA ALA A 50 -1.94 3.02 3.35
C ALA A 50 -2.14 3.30 1.85
N GLY A 51 -3.36 3.70 1.48
CA GLY A 51 -3.76 4.12 0.14
C GLY A 51 -2.98 5.34 -0.37
N LEU A 52 -2.65 6.29 0.50
CA LEU A 52 -1.84 7.45 0.14
C LEU A 52 -0.42 7.01 -0.26
N ILE A 53 0.22 6.17 0.55
CA ILE A 53 1.59 5.69 0.29
C ILE A 53 1.68 4.92 -1.03
N ILE A 54 0.76 3.98 -1.26
CA ILE A 54 0.75 3.19 -2.50
C ILE A 54 0.47 4.07 -3.73
N ASN A 55 -0.48 5.01 -3.67
CA ASN A 55 -0.78 5.86 -4.82
C ASN A 55 0.39 6.78 -5.18
N ILE A 56 1.09 7.32 -4.17
CA ILE A 56 2.33 8.08 -4.41
C ILE A 56 3.38 7.19 -5.09
N THR A 57 3.57 5.97 -4.58
CA THR A 57 4.56 5.02 -5.11
C THR A 57 4.24 4.61 -6.56
N CYS A 58 2.97 4.30 -6.85
CA CYS A 58 2.50 3.99 -8.20
C CYS A 58 2.65 5.17 -9.15
N GLY A 59 2.31 6.39 -8.70
CA GLY A 59 2.50 7.61 -9.49
C GLY A 59 3.96 7.84 -9.84
N CYS A 60 4.87 7.71 -8.87
CA CYS A 60 6.31 7.77 -9.11
C CYS A 60 6.73 6.70 -10.13
N GLN A 61 6.32 5.44 -9.94
CA GLN A 61 6.65 4.35 -10.85
C GLN A 61 6.19 4.62 -12.29
N ALA A 62 4.98 5.17 -12.46
CA ALA A 62 4.42 5.49 -13.77
C ALA A 62 5.22 6.58 -14.50
N ILE A 63 5.64 7.62 -13.75
CA ILE A 63 6.48 8.70 -14.30
C ILE A 63 7.81 8.11 -14.78
N TYR A 64 8.42 7.22 -13.99
CA TYR A 64 9.68 6.57 -14.37
C TYR A 64 9.56 5.65 -15.59
N GLN A 65 8.44 4.95 -15.74
CA GLN A 65 8.17 4.14 -16.92
C GLN A 65 8.17 4.98 -18.20
N LEU A 66 7.66 6.21 -18.12
CA LEU A 66 7.58 7.16 -19.25
C LEU A 66 8.93 7.81 -19.56
N THR A 67 9.77 8.10 -18.55
CA THR A 67 11.06 8.78 -18.76
C THR A 67 12.17 7.84 -19.26
N SER A 68 12.00 6.52 -19.16
CA SER A 68 12.91 5.52 -19.74
C SER A 68 14.37 5.62 -19.26
N ASP A 69 14.59 5.99 -18.00
CA ASP A 69 15.93 6.11 -17.43
C ASP A 69 16.45 4.74 -16.98
N GLU A 70 17.40 4.17 -17.72
CA GLU A 70 17.97 2.83 -17.46
C GLU A 70 18.88 2.80 -16.23
N ASN A 71 19.34 3.95 -15.73
CA ASN A 71 20.28 4.04 -14.61
C ASN A 71 19.60 4.34 -13.27
N ASP A 72 18.47 3.68 -13.03
CA ASP A 72 17.61 3.97 -11.90
C ASP A 72 18.11 3.34 -10.59
N ARG A 73 18.93 4.10 -9.86
CA ARG A 73 19.45 3.72 -8.53
C ARG A 73 18.35 3.53 -7.47
N LEU A 74 17.14 4.05 -7.70
CA LEU A 74 16.00 3.92 -6.80
C LEU A 74 15.09 2.74 -7.15
N CYS A 75 15.43 1.95 -8.16
CA CYS A 75 14.60 0.85 -8.64
C CYS A 75 14.25 -0.14 -7.54
N SER A 76 15.26 -0.64 -6.82
CA SER A 76 15.04 -1.60 -5.73
C SER A 76 14.22 -1.01 -4.59
N PHE A 77 14.38 0.29 -4.31
CA PHE A 77 13.59 0.98 -3.29
C PHE A 77 12.12 1.15 -3.71
N ARG A 78 11.85 1.52 -4.96
CA ARG A 78 10.47 1.62 -5.48
C ARG A 78 9.78 0.28 -5.51
N GLY A 79 10.45 -0.77 -5.99
CA GLY A 79 9.91 -2.13 -5.97
C GLY A 79 9.61 -2.61 -4.54
N PHE A 80 10.46 -2.26 -3.57
CA PHE A 80 10.23 -2.55 -2.16
C PHE A 80 8.98 -1.81 -1.64
N LEU A 81 8.87 -0.51 -1.89
CA LEU A 81 7.70 0.28 -1.48
C LEU A 81 6.40 -0.23 -2.10
N LEU A 82 6.45 -0.63 -3.38
CA LEU A 82 5.28 -1.19 -4.06
C LEU A 82 4.87 -2.53 -3.42
N HIS A 83 5.84 -3.40 -3.15
CA HIS A 83 5.59 -4.70 -2.53
C HIS A 83 5.06 -4.56 -1.09
N ALA A 84 5.74 -3.76 -0.27
CA ALA A 84 5.34 -3.49 1.12
C ALA A 84 3.98 -2.76 1.18
N GLY A 85 3.74 -1.80 0.28
CA GLY A 85 2.48 -1.08 0.16
C GLY A 85 1.31 -1.96 -0.25
N CYS A 86 1.52 -2.89 -1.19
CA CYS A 86 0.51 -3.89 -1.56
C CYS A 86 0.18 -4.77 -0.35
N GLY A 87 1.20 -5.29 0.36
CA GLY A 87 1.01 -6.05 1.58
C GLY A 87 0.23 -5.27 2.64
N LEU A 88 0.55 -3.99 2.82
CA LEU A 88 -0.14 -3.11 3.74
C LEU A 88 -1.63 -2.94 3.41
N LEU A 89 -1.98 -2.75 2.14
CA LEU A 89 -3.38 -2.70 1.70
C LEU A 89 -4.12 -4.01 1.97
N TYR A 90 -3.53 -5.15 1.59
CA TYR A 90 -4.14 -6.46 1.81
C TYR A 90 -4.37 -6.73 3.30
N HIS A 91 -3.37 -6.50 4.15
CA HIS A 91 -3.52 -6.68 5.58
C HIS A 91 -4.53 -5.71 6.18
N THR A 92 -4.66 -4.50 5.64
CA THR A 92 -5.71 -3.56 6.07
C THR A 92 -7.10 -4.13 5.81
N ILE A 93 -7.34 -4.71 4.63
CA ILE A 93 -8.61 -5.39 4.31
C ILE A 93 -8.87 -6.56 5.28
N CYS A 94 -7.83 -7.33 5.62
CA CYS A 94 -7.93 -8.39 6.63
C CYS A 94 -8.36 -7.85 8.01
N ILE A 95 -7.82 -6.70 8.44
CA ILE A 95 -8.24 -6.07 9.70
C ILE A 95 -9.70 -5.62 9.62
N HIS A 96 -10.15 -5.04 8.50
CA HIS A 96 -11.56 -4.67 8.33
C HIS A 96 -12.48 -5.89 8.45
N ALA A 97 -12.09 -7.01 7.82
CA ALA A 97 -12.83 -8.27 7.92
C ALA A 97 -12.84 -8.81 9.37
N LEU A 98 -11.68 -8.79 10.05
CA LEU A 98 -11.55 -9.23 11.44
C LEU A 98 -12.38 -8.37 12.40
N HIS A 99 -12.38 -7.05 12.20
CA HIS A 99 -13.20 -6.13 12.99
C HIS A 99 -14.69 -6.41 12.81
N ARG A 100 -15.15 -6.62 11.55
CA ARG A 100 -16.54 -7.00 11.28
C ARG A 100 -16.89 -8.34 11.95
N LEU A 101 -15.98 -9.31 11.94
CA LEU A 101 -16.15 -10.57 12.65
C LEU A 101 -16.32 -10.35 14.17
N PHE A 102 -15.50 -9.50 14.79
CA PHE A 102 -15.60 -9.18 16.21
C PHE A 102 -16.90 -8.46 16.58
N VAL A 103 -17.40 -7.60 15.71
CA VAL A 103 -18.67 -6.88 15.92
C VAL A 103 -19.87 -7.82 15.78
N VAL A 104 -19.89 -8.67 14.74
CA VAL A 104 -21.05 -9.51 14.42
C VAL A 104 -21.10 -10.78 15.25
N VAL A 105 -19.99 -11.53 15.34
CA VAL A 105 -19.97 -12.86 15.98
C VAL A 105 -19.65 -12.74 17.47
N PHE A 106 -18.76 -11.83 17.85
CA PHE A 106 -18.32 -11.66 19.24
C PHE A 106 -18.92 -10.42 19.90
N ALA A 107 -20.19 -10.12 19.61
CA ALA A 107 -20.90 -8.95 20.13
C ALA A 107 -20.83 -8.81 21.67
N THR A 108 -20.84 -9.93 22.40
CA THR A 108 -20.78 -9.96 23.87
C THR A 108 -19.39 -9.59 24.42
N ARG A 109 -18.31 -9.78 23.64
CA ARG A 109 -16.93 -9.53 24.09
C ARG A 109 -16.47 -8.12 23.76
N ARG A 110 -16.98 -7.13 24.51
CA ARG A 110 -16.67 -5.69 24.33
C ARG A 110 -15.16 -5.35 24.30
N TYR A 111 -14.33 -6.14 24.98
CA TYR A 111 -12.87 -5.94 24.99
C TYR A 111 -12.25 -6.00 23.59
N LEU A 112 -12.67 -6.96 22.75
CA LEU A 112 -12.14 -7.14 21.38
C LEU A 112 -12.52 -6.00 20.43
N GLN A 113 -13.57 -5.25 20.75
CA GLN A 113 -14.05 -4.10 19.99
C GLN A 113 -13.47 -2.78 20.49
N SER A 114 -12.62 -2.81 21.52
CA SER A 114 -12.03 -1.61 22.10
C SER A 114 -11.08 -0.93 21.12
N LYS A 115 -11.03 0.41 21.16
CA LYS A 115 -10.12 1.22 20.33
C LYS A 115 -8.65 0.82 20.54
N GLN A 116 -8.28 0.43 21.76
CA GLN A 116 -6.92 0.00 22.10
C GLN A 116 -6.51 -1.26 21.34
N VAL A 117 -7.39 -2.27 21.26
CA VAL A 117 -7.14 -3.50 20.51
C VAL A 117 -7.00 -3.19 19.01
N ILE A 118 -7.88 -2.34 18.46
CA ILE A 118 -7.82 -1.95 17.03
C ILE A 118 -6.53 -1.22 16.69
N VAL A 119 -6.11 -0.28 17.54
CA VAL A 119 -4.83 0.43 17.37
C VAL A 119 -3.65 -0.54 17.46
N SER A 120 -3.67 -1.47 18.42
CA SER A 120 -2.61 -2.47 18.60
C SER A 120 -2.49 -3.40 17.39
N ILE A 121 -3.61 -3.91 16.86
CA ILE A 121 -3.64 -4.76 15.66
C ILE A 121 -3.14 -3.98 14.44
N THR A 122 -3.55 -2.71 14.30
CA THR A 122 -3.05 -1.83 13.24
C THR A 122 -1.53 -1.69 13.31
N ILE A 123 -0.98 -1.33 14.47
CA ILE A 123 0.48 -1.19 14.64
C ILE A 123 1.21 -2.49 14.27
N PHE A 124 0.71 -3.63 14.72
CA PHE A 124 1.28 -4.93 14.40
C PHE A 124 1.23 -5.24 12.89
N GLN A 125 0.13 -4.88 12.22
CA GLN A 125 -0.02 -5.02 10.78
C GLN A 125 0.98 -4.17 9.99
N TRP A 126 1.27 -2.95 10.43
CA TRP A 126 2.31 -2.12 9.83
C TRP A 126 3.70 -2.78 9.97
N LEU A 127 4.02 -3.31 11.15
CA LEU A 127 5.28 -4.01 11.39
C LEU A 127 5.42 -5.26 10.52
N ILE A 128 4.36 -6.08 10.42
CA ILE A 128 4.36 -7.26 9.53
C ILE A 128 4.55 -6.84 8.07
N SER A 129 3.80 -5.84 7.61
CA SER A 129 3.87 -5.40 6.20
C SER A 129 5.25 -4.85 5.84
N ALA A 130 5.86 -4.08 6.74
CA ALA A 130 7.21 -3.56 6.56
C ALA A 130 8.25 -4.67 6.57
N THR A 131 8.17 -5.59 7.52
CA THR A 131 9.14 -6.70 7.66
C THR A 131 9.04 -7.71 6.52
N PHE A 132 7.86 -7.94 5.95
CA PHE A 132 7.67 -8.87 4.83
C PHE A 132 8.44 -8.47 3.58
N GLY A 133 8.63 -7.17 3.32
CA GLY A 133 9.40 -6.68 2.17
C GLY A 133 10.92 -6.72 2.37
N ILE A 134 11.41 -6.80 3.62
CA ILE A 134 12.85 -6.71 3.93
C ILE A 134 13.66 -7.84 3.29
N PRO A 135 13.24 -9.13 3.37
CA PRO A 135 13.99 -10.23 2.74
C PRO A 135 14.21 -10.02 1.24
N ALA A 136 13.21 -9.52 0.52
CA ALA A 136 13.32 -9.26 -0.92
C ALA A 136 14.35 -8.16 -1.22
N LEU A 137 14.43 -7.13 -0.36
CA LEU A 137 15.40 -6.04 -0.48
C LEU A 137 16.83 -6.51 -0.14
N VAL A 138 17.01 -7.22 0.98
CA VAL A 138 18.33 -7.68 1.46
C VAL A 138 18.93 -8.73 0.52
N LEU A 139 18.11 -9.62 -0.03
CA LEU A 139 18.56 -10.65 -0.96
C LEU A 139 18.77 -10.14 -2.39
N GLY A 140 18.57 -8.83 -2.64
CA GLY A 140 18.73 -8.25 -3.98
C GLY A 140 17.77 -8.83 -5.03
N ARG A 141 16.60 -9.34 -4.61
CA ARG A 141 15.63 -9.97 -5.52
C ARG A 141 14.78 -8.98 -6.31
N ILE A 142 14.91 -7.69 -6.04
CA ILE A 142 14.17 -6.65 -6.76
C ILE A 142 15.00 -6.21 -7.95
N VAL A 143 14.62 -6.68 -9.13
CA VAL A 143 15.36 -6.47 -10.39
C VAL A 143 14.54 -5.61 -11.33
N TYR A 144 15.23 -4.77 -12.10
CA TYR A 144 14.61 -4.01 -13.19
C TYR A 144 14.26 -4.96 -14.33
N GLN A 145 12.99 -5.00 -14.73
CA GLN A 145 12.56 -5.80 -15.85
C GLN A 145 12.45 -4.92 -17.12
N PRO A 146 13.34 -5.10 -18.12
CA PRO A 146 13.43 -4.20 -19.26
C PRO A 146 12.18 -4.24 -20.17
N GLY A 147 11.48 -5.37 -20.22
CA GLY A 147 10.26 -5.51 -21.04
C GLY A 147 9.07 -4.70 -20.52
N SER A 148 8.94 -4.55 -19.20
CA SER A 148 7.82 -3.87 -18.53
C SER A 148 8.23 -2.53 -17.90
N ARG A 149 9.54 -2.24 -17.88
CA ARG A 149 10.16 -1.05 -17.27
C ARG A 149 9.75 -0.84 -15.82
N ILE A 150 9.49 -1.95 -15.11
CA ILE A 150 9.15 -1.97 -13.68
C ILE A 150 10.24 -2.62 -12.86
N CYS A 151 10.30 -2.20 -11.61
CA CYS A 151 11.11 -2.80 -10.57
C CYS A 151 10.22 -3.73 -9.75
N GLN A 152 10.44 -5.04 -9.88
CA GLN A 152 9.64 -6.02 -9.16
C GLN A 152 10.50 -7.14 -8.59
N VAL A 153 9.92 -7.88 -7.64
CA VAL A 153 10.55 -9.08 -7.09
C VAL A 153 10.62 -10.13 -8.19
N ASP A 154 11.82 -10.63 -8.47
CA ASP A 154 12.02 -11.75 -9.37
C ASP A 154 11.61 -13.05 -8.67
N PHE A 155 10.65 -13.75 -9.26
CA PHE A 155 10.16 -15.04 -8.77
C PHE A 155 10.82 -16.21 -9.48
N TYR A 156 11.50 -15.97 -10.60
CA TYR A 156 12.22 -16.99 -11.33
C TYR A 156 13.69 -16.98 -10.90
N ASN A 157 14.13 -18.05 -10.24
CA ASN A 157 15.56 -18.32 -10.15
C ASN A 157 16.05 -18.59 -11.58
N HIS A 158 16.61 -17.59 -12.26
CA HIS A 158 17.64 -17.85 -13.26
C HIS A 158 18.90 -18.31 -12.52
N ALA A 159 18.83 -19.53 -11.97
CA ALA A 159 20.02 -20.31 -11.69
C ALA A 159 20.61 -20.68 -13.06
N SER A 160 21.49 -19.81 -13.54
CA SER A 160 22.41 -20.07 -14.65
C SER A 160 23.80 -19.67 -14.20
#